data_AF-A0A534H8J2-F1
#
_entry.id   AF-A0A534H8J2-F1
#
_cell.length_a   1.000
_cell.length_b   1.000
_cell.length_c   1.000
_cell.angle_alpha   90.00
_cell.angle_beta   90.00
_cell.angle_gamma   90.00
#
_symmetry.space_group_name_H-M   'P 1'
#
loop_
_entity.id
_entity.type
_entity.pdbx_description
1 polymer ?
#
loop_
_entity_poly.entity_id
_entity_poly.type
_entity_poly.pdbx_seq_one_letter_code
_entity_poly.pdbx_strand_id
1 'polypeptide(L)'
;MNKAILAHLSRKDPVLGGLIRAVGPRRLAPPEDCHPFQVLAQAIAHQQLNGTAANTILKRLVEGCGQGAFPTPHLVIAAPEETLRAAGFSRAKVAALKDLAAKTLDSVVPDGATLAQLPDEEIIARLTQVRGIGRWTVEMLLIFQLGRPDVLPVDDFGVRAGFRAAYGLSRMPRPKALAAFGERWKPYRTTAAWYLWRAMELKRAGTLPEPAERIRLPRIPRRRRVARTSRRLRAGKARARAKPATRKSTKGAAASSARPRRSGGRTR
;
A
#
# COMPACT_ATOMS: atom_id res chain seq x y z
N MET A 1 -22.20 -6.53 -23.30
CA MET A 1 -22.52 -6.38 -21.87
C MET A 1 -22.42 -4.95 -21.28
N ASN A 2 -21.90 -3.93 -21.99
CA ASN A 2 -21.59 -2.62 -21.37
C ASN A 2 -22.74 -1.57 -21.31
N LYS A 3 -23.79 -1.65 -22.14
CA LYS A 3 -24.76 -0.53 -22.29
C LYS A 3 -25.52 -0.19 -21.01
N ALA A 4 -25.99 -1.18 -20.26
CA ALA A 4 -26.74 -0.97 -19.02
C ALA A 4 -25.89 -0.31 -17.92
N ILE A 5 -24.62 -0.71 -17.80
CA ILE A 5 -23.65 -0.14 -16.86
C ILE A 5 -23.40 1.34 -17.19
N LEU A 6 -23.15 1.63 -18.46
CA LEU A 6 -22.89 3.01 -18.92
C LEU A 6 -24.13 3.90 -18.73
N ALA A 7 -25.33 3.36 -19.00
CA ALA A 7 -26.59 4.07 -18.77
C ALA A 7 -26.86 4.32 -17.27
N HIS A 8 -26.55 3.36 -16.39
CA HIS A 8 -26.62 3.56 -14.95
C HIS A 8 -25.73 4.71 -14.49
N LEU A 9 -24.45 4.68 -14.86
CA LEU A 9 -23.48 5.71 -14.47
C LEU A 9 -23.86 7.08 -15.02
N SER A 10 -24.25 7.16 -16.29
CA SER A 10 -24.65 8.42 -16.93
C SER A 10 -25.89 9.04 -16.29
N ARG A 11 -26.83 8.21 -15.80
CA ARG A 11 -28.02 8.69 -15.07
C ARG A 11 -27.71 9.16 -13.65
N LYS A 12 -26.78 8.48 -12.96
CA LYS A 12 -26.40 8.81 -11.57
C LYS A 12 -25.42 9.98 -11.49
N ASP A 13 -24.73 10.28 -12.59
CA ASP A 13 -23.67 11.28 -12.63
C ASP A 13 -23.55 11.90 -14.04
N PRO A 14 -24.11 13.10 -14.27
CA PRO A 14 -24.07 13.76 -15.57
C PRO A 14 -22.65 14.08 -16.06
N VAL A 15 -21.71 14.39 -15.15
CA VAL A 15 -20.30 14.66 -15.49
C VAL A 15 -19.65 13.37 -16.02
N LEU A 16 -19.85 12.26 -15.31
CA LEU A 16 -19.37 10.97 -15.77
C LEU A 16 -20.05 10.55 -17.09
N GLY A 17 -21.33 10.87 -17.28
CA GLY A 17 -22.03 10.67 -18.55
C GLY A 17 -21.40 11.45 -19.72
N GLY A 18 -20.93 12.67 -19.46
CA GLY A 18 -20.14 13.46 -20.43
C GLY A 18 -18.83 12.77 -20.81
N LEU A 19 -18.08 12.30 -19.80
CA LEU A 19 -16.85 11.52 -20.04
C LEU A 19 -17.12 10.25 -20.84
N ILE A 20 -18.18 9.51 -20.52
CA ILE A 20 -18.55 8.27 -21.21
C ILE A 20 -18.78 8.53 -22.70
N ARG A 21 -19.49 9.61 -23.05
CA ARG A 21 -19.72 9.99 -24.46
C ARG A 21 -18.43 10.39 -25.16
N ALA A 22 -17.57 11.17 -24.50
CA ALA A 22 -16.31 11.65 -25.10
C ALA A 22 -15.27 10.54 -25.31
N VAL A 23 -15.16 9.59 -24.37
CA VAL A 23 -14.21 8.48 -24.44
C VAL A 23 -14.72 7.33 -25.32
N GLY A 24 -16.03 7.10 -25.33
CA GLY A 24 -16.64 5.98 -26.03
C GLY A 24 -16.58 4.65 -25.24
N PRO A 25 -16.62 3.50 -25.93
CA PRO A 25 -16.77 2.19 -25.28
C PRO A 25 -15.64 1.84 -24.31
N ARG A 26 -16.00 1.31 -23.13
CA ARG A 26 -15.04 0.77 -22.16
C ARG A 26 -14.30 -0.44 -22.75
N ARG A 27 -12.96 -0.37 -22.70
CA ARG A 27 -12.04 -1.45 -23.06
C ARG A 27 -11.28 -1.92 -21.81
N LEU A 28 -11.94 -2.73 -20.99
CA LEU A 28 -11.29 -3.47 -19.90
C LEU A 28 -11.67 -4.94 -20.05
N ALA A 29 -10.69 -5.78 -20.30
CA ALA A 29 -10.83 -7.22 -20.41
C ALA A 29 -9.86 -7.86 -19.40
N PRO A 30 -10.35 -8.36 -18.24
CA PRO A 30 -9.51 -9.18 -17.38
C PRO A 30 -9.12 -10.48 -18.13
N PRO A 31 -7.98 -11.10 -17.78
CA PRO A 31 -7.63 -12.41 -18.32
C PRO A 31 -8.62 -13.47 -17.85
N GLU A 32 -8.69 -14.59 -18.58
CA GLU A 32 -9.51 -15.75 -18.20
C GLU A 32 -8.98 -16.40 -16.91
N ASP A 33 -7.66 -16.55 -16.83
CA ASP A 33 -6.98 -17.10 -15.66
C ASP A 33 -6.18 -16.03 -14.89
N CYS A 34 -6.28 -16.08 -13.57
CA CYS A 34 -5.47 -15.27 -12.67
C CYS A 34 -4.38 -16.13 -12.04
N HIS A 35 -3.12 -15.67 -12.12
CA HIS A 35 -1.99 -16.25 -11.39
C HIS A 35 -1.51 -15.26 -10.31
N PRO A 36 -2.08 -15.25 -9.10
CA PRO A 36 -1.87 -14.19 -8.11
C PRO A 36 -0.40 -13.99 -7.74
N PHE A 37 0.36 -15.08 -7.56
CA PHE A 37 1.78 -15.01 -7.29
C PHE A 37 2.55 -14.25 -8.38
N GLN A 38 2.35 -14.64 -9.64
CA GLN A 38 3.02 -14.01 -10.77
C GLN A 38 2.64 -12.54 -10.90
N VAL A 39 1.34 -12.22 -10.80
CA VAL A 39 0.83 -10.84 -10.86
C VAL A 39 1.48 -9.98 -9.77
N LEU A 40 1.50 -10.46 -8.52
CA LEU A 40 2.06 -9.71 -7.39
C LEU A 40 3.58 -9.58 -7.50
N ALA A 41 4.29 -10.60 -7.96
CA ALA A 41 5.72 -10.55 -8.22
C ALA A 41 6.06 -9.52 -9.32
N GLN A 42 5.27 -9.49 -10.41
CA GLN A 42 5.38 -8.47 -11.45
C GLN A 42 5.10 -7.07 -10.90
N ALA A 43 4.10 -6.92 -10.03
CA ALA A 43 3.81 -5.65 -9.38
C ALA A 43 4.99 -5.16 -8.54
N ILE A 44 5.63 -6.04 -7.75
CA ILE A 44 6.85 -5.73 -6.97
C ILE A 44 7.98 -5.27 -7.90
N ALA A 45 8.18 -5.95 -9.03
CA ALA A 45 9.20 -5.57 -10.01
C ALA A 45 8.98 -4.16 -10.56
N HIS A 46 7.73 -3.79 -10.86
CA HIS A 46 7.36 -2.49 -11.44
C HIS A 46 7.43 -1.30 -10.47
N GLN A 47 7.45 -1.53 -9.16
CA GLN A 47 7.48 -0.44 -8.18
C GLN A 47 8.65 0.52 -8.43
N GLN A 48 8.36 1.82 -8.51
CA GLN A 48 9.34 2.90 -8.69
C GLN A 48 10.19 2.81 -9.97
N LEU A 49 9.76 2.06 -10.99
CA LEU A 49 10.46 1.91 -12.27
C LEU A 49 9.54 2.23 -13.46
N ASN A 50 10.15 2.54 -14.60
CA ASN A 50 9.42 2.51 -15.88
C ASN A 50 9.21 1.05 -16.34
N GLY A 51 8.26 0.85 -17.26
CA GLY A 51 7.89 -0.49 -17.74
C GLY A 51 9.06 -1.24 -18.39
N THR A 52 9.89 -0.57 -19.19
CA THR A 52 11.04 -1.19 -19.86
C THR A 52 12.06 -1.77 -18.88
N ALA A 53 12.37 -1.01 -17.81
CA ALA A 53 13.29 -1.46 -16.77
C ALA A 53 12.71 -2.65 -15.99
N ALA A 54 11.43 -2.57 -15.62
CA ALA A 54 10.76 -3.65 -14.91
C ALA A 54 10.68 -4.94 -15.75
N ASN A 55 10.34 -4.83 -17.04
CA ASN A 55 10.29 -5.97 -17.96
C ASN A 55 11.65 -6.62 -18.18
N THR A 56 12.73 -5.82 -18.24
CA THR A 56 14.10 -6.33 -18.28
C THR A 56 14.44 -7.16 -17.04
N ILE A 57 14.07 -6.69 -15.85
CA ILE A 57 14.29 -7.42 -14.58
C ILE A 57 13.49 -8.73 -14.59
N LEU A 58 12.24 -8.71 -15.02
CA LEU A 58 11.38 -9.89 -15.08
C LEU A 58 11.90 -10.94 -16.07
N LYS A 59 12.41 -10.51 -17.23
CA LYS A 59 13.05 -11.42 -18.20
C LYS A 59 14.25 -12.14 -17.57
N ARG A 60 15.14 -11.40 -16.89
CA ARG A 60 16.29 -11.98 -16.20
C ARG A 60 15.91 -12.90 -15.05
N LEU A 61 14.78 -12.61 -14.36
CA LEU A 61 14.23 -13.50 -13.34
C LEU A 61 13.80 -14.85 -13.93
N VAL A 62 13.10 -14.83 -15.07
CA VAL A 62 12.68 -16.04 -15.79
C VAL A 62 13.90 -16.85 -16.24
N GLU A 63 14.90 -16.19 -16.82
CA GLU A 63 16.14 -16.83 -17.29
C GLU A 63 16.96 -17.43 -16.13
N GLY A 64 17.14 -16.69 -15.04
CA GLY A 64 18.02 -17.08 -13.93
C GLY A 64 17.38 -17.96 -12.84
N CYS A 65 16.05 -18.01 -12.76
CA CYS A 65 15.34 -18.71 -11.69
C CYS A 65 14.18 -19.57 -12.19
N GLY A 66 13.55 -19.20 -13.31
CA GLY A 66 12.31 -19.80 -13.78
C GLY A 66 12.44 -20.96 -14.76
N GLN A 67 13.67 -21.32 -15.16
CA GLN A 67 13.94 -22.45 -16.08
C GLN A 67 13.15 -22.35 -17.41
N GLY A 68 12.96 -21.13 -17.93
CA GLY A 68 12.21 -20.88 -19.18
C GLY A 68 10.73 -20.54 -18.99
N ALA A 69 10.18 -20.65 -17.77
CA ALA A 69 8.85 -20.18 -17.41
C ALA A 69 8.91 -19.15 -16.26
N PHE A 70 7.79 -18.54 -15.89
CA PHE A 70 7.78 -17.71 -14.69
C PHE A 70 8.08 -18.57 -13.44
N PRO A 71 9.01 -18.19 -12.56
CA PRO A 71 9.41 -19.06 -11.46
C PRO A 71 8.24 -19.31 -10.51
N THR A 72 8.16 -20.53 -9.98
CA THR A 72 7.17 -20.87 -8.96
C THR A 72 7.58 -20.28 -7.60
N PRO A 73 6.67 -20.19 -6.62
CA PRO A 73 7.03 -19.78 -5.25
C PRO A 73 8.19 -20.61 -4.67
N HIS A 74 8.21 -21.92 -4.93
CA HIS A 74 9.29 -22.82 -4.50
C HIS A 74 10.65 -22.45 -5.10
N LEU A 75 10.69 -22.11 -6.40
CA LEU A 75 11.94 -21.69 -7.05
C LEU A 75 12.43 -20.35 -6.47
N VAL A 76 11.53 -19.41 -6.27
CA VAL A 76 11.87 -18.10 -5.70
C VAL A 76 12.36 -18.22 -4.26
N ILE A 77 11.72 -19.04 -3.41
CA ILE A 77 12.14 -19.18 -2.01
C ILE A 77 13.47 -19.93 -1.88
N ALA A 78 13.79 -20.85 -2.78
CA ALA A 78 15.05 -21.58 -2.80
C ALA A 78 16.22 -20.77 -3.42
N ALA A 79 15.93 -19.83 -4.34
CA ALA A 79 16.98 -19.08 -5.04
C ALA A 79 17.87 -18.24 -4.08
N PRO A 80 19.21 -18.26 -4.20
CA PRO A 80 20.06 -17.34 -3.45
C PRO A 80 19.66 -15.87 -3.67
N GLU A 81 19.81 -15.02 -2.64
CA GLU A 81 19.48 -13.60 -2.77
C GLU A 81 20.33 -12.94 -3.87
N GLU A 82 21.57 -13.37 -4.03
CA GLU A 82 22.53 -12.92 -5.04
C GLU A 82 21.98 -13.14 -6.45
N THR A 83 21.30 -14.26 -6.70
CA THR A 83 20.66 -14.56 -8.00
C THR A 83 19.55 -13.56 -8.29
N LEU A 84 18.69 -13.29 -7.30
CA LEU A 84 17.60 -12.31 -7.45
C LEU A 84 18.14 -10.88 -7.60
N ARG A 85 19.24 -10.55 -6.92
CA ARG A 85 19.95 -9.27 -7.06
C ARG A 85 20.57 -9.13 -8.44
N ALA A 86 21.18 -10.19 -8.99
CA ALA A 86 21.76 -10.21 -10.32
C ALA A 86 20.71 -10.01 -11.43
N ALA A 87 19.47 -10.49 -11.21
CA ALA A 87 18.34 -10.19 -12.10
C ALA A 87 17.95 -8.69 -12.10
N GLY A 88 18.38 -7.92 -11.08
CA GLY A 88 18.19 -6.47 -10.99
C GLY A 88 17.23 -6.01 -9.90
N PHE A 89 16.75 -6.91 -9.04
CA PHE A 89 15.93 -6.52 -7.89
C PHE A 89 16.75 -5.78 -6.83
N SER A 90 16.18 -4.75 -6.19
CA SER A 90 16.77 -4.12 -5.00
C SER A 90 16.69 -5.07 -3.79
N ARG A 91 17.50 -4.87 -2.74
CA ARG A 91 17.40 -5.66 -1.50
C ARG A 91 15.98 -5.67 -0.92
N ALA A 92 15.30 -4.52 -0.94
CA ALA A 92 13.93 -4.40 -0.47
C ALA A 92 12.94 -5.22 -1.32
N LYS A 93 13.12 -5.24 -2.64
CA LYS A 93 12.29 -6.04 -3.54
C LYS A 93 12.60 -7.54 -3.44
N VAL A 94 13.86 -7.92 -3.21
CA VAL A 94 14.24 -9.32 -2.92
C VAL A 94 13.51 -9.79 -1.66
N ALA A 95 13.57 -9.01 -0.58
CA ALA A 95 12.83 -9.34 0.66
C ALA A 95 11.31 -9.45 0.44
N ALA A 96 10.73 -8.55 -0.37
CA ALA A 96 9.30 -8.61 -0.73
C ALA A 96 8.96 -9.85 -1.57
N LEU A 97 9.82 -10.21 -2.52
CA LEU A 97 9.61 -11.35 -3.41
C LEU A 97 9.72 -12.69 -2.65
N LYS A 98 10.69 -12.80 -1.74
CA LYS A 98 10.83 -13.92 -0.81
C LYS A 98 9.63 -14.06 0.12
N ASP A 99 9.18 -12.95 0.70
CA ASP A 99 8.01 -12.93 1.57
C ASP A 99 6.72 -13.30 0.81
N LEU A 100 6.55 -12.83 -0.42
CA LEU A 100 5.46 -13.23 -1.31
C LEU A 100 5.49 -14.74 -1.58
N ALA A 101 6.66 -15.30 -1.88
CA ALA A 101 6.82 -16.73 -2.11
C ALA A 101 6.42 -17.53 -0.87
N ALA A 102 6.97 -17.20 0.31
CA ALA A 102 6.62 -17.84 1.57
C ALA A 102 5.11 -17.79 1.86
N LYS A 103 4.50 -16.61 1.75
CA LYS A 103 3.05 -16.43 1.95
C LYS A 103 2.17 -17.15 0.93
N THR A 104 2.69 -17.42 -0.27
CA THR A 104 1.97 -18.25 -1.25
C THR A 104 2.02 -19.72 -0.84
N LEU A 105 3.18 -20.19 -0.38
CA LEU A 105 3.34 -21.56 0.13
C LEU A 105 2.50 -21.81 1.40
N ASP A 106 2.36 -20.79 2.25
CA ASP A 106 1.52 -20.82 3.46
C ASP A 106 0.03 -20.55 3.17
N SER A 107 -0.39 -20.48 1.90
CA SER A 107 -1.78 -20.23 1.47
C SER A 107 -2.40 -18.88 1.91
N VAL A 108 -1.59 -17.93 2.37
CA VAL A 108 -2.02 -16.52 2.58
C VAL A 108 -2.33 -15.87 1.23
N VAL A 109 -1.54 -16.18 0.20
CA VAL A 109 -1.84 -15.85 -1.20
C VAL A 109 -2.33 -17.13 -1.89
N PRO A 110 -3.66 -17.34 -2.00
CA PRO A 110 -4.20 -18.55 -2.61
C PRO A 110 -4.08 -18.51 -4.15
N ASP A 111 -4.42 -19.63 -4.80
CA ASP A 111 -4.54 -19.70 -6.25
C ASP A 111 -5.66 -18.79 -6.79
N GLY A 112 -5.68 -18.59 -8.11
CA GLY A 112 -6.63 -17.68 -8.77
C GLY A 112 -8.09 -18.09 -8.62
N ALA A 113 -8.40 -19.39 -8.65
CA ALA A 113 -9.77 -19.89 -8.54
C ALA A 113 -10.32 -19.65 -7.13
N THR A 114 -9.52 -19.95 -6.11
CA THR A 114 -9.83 -19.65 -4.71
C THR A 114 -9.99 -18.14 -4.51
N LEU A 115 -9.06 -17.33 -5.03
CA LEU A 115 -9.10 -15.87 -4.90
C LEU A 115 -10.37 -15.26 -5.53
N ALA A 116 -10.84 -15.80 -6.65
CA ALA A 116 -12.04 -15.32 -7.33
C ALA A 116 -13.33 -15.48 -6.50
N GLN A 117 -13.37 -16.45 -5.58
CA GLN A 117 -14.51 -16.71 -4.70
C GLN A 117 -14.51 -15.85 -3.42
N LEU A 118 -13.39 -15.22 -3.07
CA LEU A 118 -13.28 -14.46 -1.83
C LEU A 118 -13.88 -13.04 -1.93
N PRO A 119 -14.48 -12.50 -0.85
CA PRO A 119 -14.88 -11.10 -0.79
C PRO A 119 -13.69 -10.14 -0.96
N ASP A 120 -13.92 -8.99 -1.59
CA ASP A 120 -12.86 -8.00 -1.89
C ASP A 120 -12.05 -7.56 -0.66
N GLU A 121 -12.72 -7.27 0.46
CA GLU A 121 -12.02 -6.86 1.69
C GLU A 121 -11.22 -8.00 2.34
N GLU A 122 -11.63 -9.26 2.15
CA GLU A 122 -10.85 -10.41 2.61
C GLU A 122 -9.57 -10.57 1.77
N ILE A 123 -9.68 -10.43 0.44
CA ILE A 123 -8.53 -10.42 -0.46
C ILE A 123 -7.55 -9.31 -0.06
N ILE A 124 -8.06 -8.11 0.20
CA ILE A 124 -7.23 -6.98 0.67
C ILE A 124 -6.54 -7.32 2.00
N ALA A 125 -7.28 -7.83 2.99
CA ALA A 125 -6.71 -8.18 4.29
C ALA A 125 -5.63 -9.28 4.20
N ARG A 126 -5.81 -10.27 3.34
CA ARG A 126 -4.82 -11.34 3.10
C ARG A 126 -3.59 -10.80 2.38
N LEU A 127 -3.76 -10.20 1.21
CA LEU A 127 -2.65 -9.85 0.33
C LEU A 127 -1.82 -8.67 0.84
N THR A 128 -2.38 -7.79 1.68
CA THR A 128 -1.62 -6.69 2.31
C THR A 128 -0.69 -7.15 3.44
N GLN A 129 -0.74 -8.42 3.83
CA GLN A 129 0.26 -9.00 4.74
C GLN A 129 1.60 -9.19 4.02
N VAL A 130 1.61 -9.28 2.69
CA VAL A 130 2.83 -9.40 1.89
C VAL A 130 3.61 -8.09 1.95
N ARG A 131 4.90 -8.18 2.28
CA ARG A 131 5.81 -7.04 2.36
C ARG A 131 5.82 -6.28 1.04
N GLY A 132 5.57 -4.98 1.12
CA GLY A 132 5.58 -4.09 -0.05
C GLY A 132 4.32 -4.17 -0.92
N ILE A 133 3.32 -4.99 -0.57
CA ILE A 133 2.00 -4.99 -1.20
C ILE A 133 1.05 -4.15 -0.35
N GLY A 134 0.62 -3.02 -0.89
CA GLY A 134 -0.37 -2.15 -0.27
C GLY A 134 -1.77 -2.35 -0.83
N ARG A 135 -2.78 -1.75 -0.19
CA ARG A 135 -4.18 -1.80 -0.64
C ARG A 135 -4.33 -1.44 -2.11
N TRP A 136 -3.68 -0.37 -2.56
CA TRP A 136 -3.73 0.06 -3.97
C TRP A 136 -3.32 -1.06 -4.94
N THR A 137 -2.23 -1.78 -4.63
CA THR A 137 -1.78 -2.90 -5.48
C THR A 137 -2.81 -4.02 -5.54
N VAL A 138 -3.46 -4.32 -4.41
CA VAL A 138 -4.54 -5.31 -4.37
C VAL A 138 -5.75 -4.83 -5.14
N GLU A 139 -6.15 -3.56 -5.02
CA GLU A 139 -7.25 -2.98 -5.81
C GLU A 139 -6.97 -3.04 -7.32
N MET A 140 -5.71 -2.88 -7.75
CA MET A 140 -5.34 -3.11 -9.16
C MET A 140 -5.52 -4.57 -9.57
N LEU A 141 -5.15 -5.52 -8.72
CA LEU A 141 -5.41 -6.95 -8.95
C LEU A 141 -6.92 -7.21 -9.06
N LEU A 142 -7.73 -6.68 -8.14
CA LEU A 142 -9.20 -6.84 -8.18
C LEU A 142 -9.78 -6.33 -9.50
N ILE A 143 -9.32 -5.17 -9.99
CA ILE A 143 -9.82 -4.55 -11.22
C ILE A 143 -9.35 -5.28 -12.48
N PHE A 144 -8.04 -5.49 -12.61
CA PHE A 144 -7.41 -5.89 -13.86
C PHE A 144 -7.24 -7.40 -14.01
N GLN A 145 -7.24 -8.15 -12.90
CA GLN A 145 -7.06 -9.61 -12.91
C GLN A 145 -8.35 -10.33 -12.58
N LEU A 146 -9.09 -9.89 -11.56
CA LEU A 146 -10.35 -10.53 -11.16
C LEU A 146 -11.60 -9.89 -11.78
N GLY A 147 -11.45 -8.78 -12.50
CA GLY A 147 -12.58 -8.11 -13.15
C GLY A 147 -13.66 -7.59 -12.19
N ARG A 148 -13.34 -7.37 -10.91
CA ARG A 148 -14.33 -6.95 -9.90
C ARG A 148 -15.02 -5.65 -10.32
N PRO A 149 -16.36 -5.60 -10.34
CA PRO A 149 -17.09 -4.46 -10.93
C PRO A 149 -17.15 -3.22 -10.04
N ASP A 150 -16.94 -3.39 -8.72
CA ASP A 150 -17.27 -2.37 -7.72
C ASP A 150 -16.08 -1.87 -6.89
N VAL A 151 -14.92 -1.69 -7.52
CA VAL A 151 -13.70 -1.19 -6.87
C VAL A 151 -13.48 0.28 -7.22
N LEU A 152 -13.30 1.13 -6.20
CA LEU A 152 -12.88 2.52 -6.36
C LEU A 152 -11.52 2.72 -5.67
N PRO A 153 -10.40 2.78 -6.41
CA PRO A 153 -9.08 2.92 -5.83
C PRO A 153 -8.85 4.38 -5.44
N VAL A 154 -9.39 4.79 -4.29
CA VAL A 154 -9.45 6.19 -3.85
C VAL A 154 -8.10 6.82 -3.54
N ASP A 155 -7.06 6.01 -3.37
CA ASP A 155 -5.68 6.45 -3.18
C ASP A 155 -4.91 6.54 -4.52
N ASP A 156 -5.48 6.06 -5.62
CA ASP A 156 -4.87 6.14 -6.95
C ASP A 156 -4.78 7.59 -7.42
N PHE A 157 -3.56 8.01 -7.77
CA PHE A 157 -3.32 9.36 -8.25
C PHE A 157 -4.05 9.65 -9.56
N GLY A 158 -4.08 8.68 -10.49
CA GLY A 158 -4.72 8.82 -11.79
C GLY A 158 -6.23 9.03 -11.67
N VAL A 159 -6.91 8.22 -10.85
CA VAL A 159 -8.35 8.35 -10.56
C VAL A 159 -8.64 9.69 -9.92
N ARG A 160 -7.89 10.09 -8.89
CA ARG A 160 -8.11 11.39 -8.21
C ARG A 160 -7.82 12.58 -9.13
N ALA A 161 -6.79 12.49 -9.95
CA ALA A 161 -6.43 13.54 -10.91
C ALA A 161 -7.49 13.67 -12.01
N GLY A 162 -7.97 12.54 -12.53
CA GLY A 162 -9.07 12.47 -13.49
C GLY A 162 -10.38 13.03 -12.92
N PHE A 163 -10.71 12.67 -11.68
CA PHE A 163 -11.85 13.24 -10.96
C PHE A 163 -11.71 14.75 -10.77
N ARG A 164 -10.52 15.23 -10.35
CA ARG A 164 -10.29 16.67 -10.24
C ARG A 164 -10.52 17.38 -11.58
N ALA A 165 -9.99 16.82 -12.67
CA ALA A 165 -10.09 17.39 -14.00
C ALA A 165 -11.53 17.42 -14.51
N ALA A 166 -12.20 16.27 -14.53
CA ALA A 166 -13.54 16.13 -15.09
C ALA A 166 -14.61 16.94 -14.34
N TYR A 167 -14.43 17.17 -13.04
CA TYR A 167 -15.37 17.89 -12.20
C TYR A 167 -14.96 19.34 -11.94
N GLY A 168 -13.95 19.87 -12.65
CA GLY A 168 -13.53 21.26 -12.56
C GLY A 168 -13.04 21.69 -11.17
N LEU A 169 -12.46 20.76 -10.40
CA LEU A 169 -12.03 21.05 -9.03
C LEU A 169 -10.67 21.75 -9.00
N SER A 170 -10.57 22.83 -8.23
CA SER A 170 -9.31 23.58 -8.06
C SER A 170 -8.24 22.82 -7.28
N ARG A 171 -8.63 21.85 -6.44
CA ARG A 171 -7.73 21.08 -5.58
C ARG A 171 -7.96 19.59 -5.73
N MET A 172 -6.92 18.81 -5.49
CA MET A 172 -7.01 17.35 -5.48
C MET A 172 -8.00 16.88 -4.40
N PRO A 173 -9.02 16.07 -4.74
CA PRO A 173 -9.95 15.54 -3.75
C PRO A 173 -9.20 14.66 -2.74
N ARG A 174 -9.62 14.68 -1.47
CA ARG A 174 -9.11 13.73 -0.46
C ARG A 174 -9.70 12.34 -0.73
N PRO A 175 -8.98 11.24 -0.44
CA PRO A 175 -9.48 9.88 -0.66
C PRO A 175 -10.88 9.64 -0.07
N LYS A 176 -11.10 10.03 1.18
CA LYS A 176 -12.41 9.90 1.84
C LYS A 176 -13.53 10.70 1.15
N ALA A 177 -13.22 11.83 0.52
CA ALA A 177 -14.24 12.65 -0.15
C ALA A 177 -14.62 12.02 -1.49
N LEU A 178 -13.63 11.47 -2.19
CA LEU A 178 -13.86 10.66 -3.39
C LEU A 178 -14.64 9.39 -3.06
N ALA A 179 -14.31 8.71 -1.96
CA ALA A 179 -15.05 7.53 -1.48
C ALA A 179 -16.54 7.84 -1.27
N ALA A 180 -16.84 8.88 -0.49
CA ALA A 180 -18.21 9.29 -0.21
C ALA A 180 -18.97 9.74 -1.48
N PHE A 181 -18.30 10.45 -2.39
CA PHE A 181 -18.92 10.84 -3.66
C PHE A 181 -19.23 9.62 -4.55
N GLY A 182 -18.28 8.68 -4.63
CA GLY A 182 -18.34 7.51 -5.49
C GLY A 182 -19.36 6.44 -5.09
N GLU A 183 -20.00 6.55 -3.92
CA GLU A 183 -21.12 5.70 -3.52
C GLU A 183 -22.25 5.68 -4.57
N ARG A 184 -22.47 6.81 -5.26
CA ARG A 184 -23.48 6.92 -6.33
C ARG A 184 -23.20 6.03 -7.54
N TRP A 185 -21.95 5.60 -7.73
CA TRP A 185 -21.53 4.78 -8.87
C TRP A 185 -21.67 3.29 -8.61
N LYS A 186 -22.01 2.86 -7.38
CA LYS A 186 -22.28 1.46 -7.07
C LYS A 186 -23.38 0.90 -7.97
N PRO A 187 -23.29 -0.38 -8.39
CA PRO A 187 -22.23 -1.35 -8.09
C PRO A 187 -21.10 -1.37 -9.16
N TYR A 188 -20.88 -0.26 -9.88
CA TYR A 188 -20.00 -0.21 -11.04
C TYR A 188 -18.83 0.77 -10.89
N ARG A 189 -18.31 0.91 -9.67
CA ARG A 189 -17.22 1.84 -9.35
C ARG A 189 -15.95 1.60 -10.17
N THR A 190 -15.66 0.36 -10.57
CA THR A 190 -14.53 0.03 -11.45
C THR A 190 -14.68 0.68 -12.83
N THR A 191 -15.91 0.71 -13.38
CA THR A 191 -16.17 1.39 -14.65
C THR A 191 -15.97 2.90 -14.50
N ALA A 192 -16.45 3.49 -13.41
CA ALA A 192 -16.25 4.91 -13.13
C ALA A 192 -14.74 5.24 -13.04
N ALA A 193 -13.98 4.47 -12.25
CA ALA A 193 -12.53 4.62 -12.14
C ALA A 193 -11.83 4.54 -13.51
N TRP A 194 -12.25 3.62 -14.39
CA TRP A 194 -11.72 3.50 -15.74
C TRP A 194 -11.91 4.78 -16.57
N TYR A 195 -13.11 5.38 -16.56
CA TYR A 195 -13.35 6.65 -17.26
C TYR A 195 -12.59 7.83 -16.61
N LEU A 196 -12.39 7.81 -15.30
CA LEU A 196 -11.58 8.82 -14.61
C LEU A 196 -10.11 8.76 -15.06
N TRP A 197 -9.53 7.58 -15.28
CA TRP A 197 -8.19 7.49 -15.87
C TRP A 197 -8.13 8.12 -17.27
N ARG A 198 -9.14 7.87 -18.10
CA ARG A 198 -9.25 8.43 -19.47
C ARG A 198 -9.44 9.95 -19.48
N ALA A 199 -10.02 10.53 -18.43
CA ALA A 199 -10.16 11.99 -18.31
C ALA A 199 -8.82 12.72 -18.37
N MET A 200 -7.73 12.12 -17.86
CA MET A 200 -6.40 12.72 -17.97
C MET A 200 -5.82 12.64 -19.39
N GLU A 201 -6.19 11.62 -20.18
CA GLU A 201 -5.83 11.51 -21.59
C GLU A 201 -6.56 12.57 -22.42
N LEU A 202 -7.89 12.69 -22.25
CA LEU A 202 -8.68 13.74 -22.89
C LEU A 202 -8.18 15.13 -22.52
N LYS A 203 -7.80 15.35 -21.24
CA LYS A 203 -7.23 16.62 -20.80
C LYS A 203 -5.93 16.96 -21.52
N ARG A 204 -5.03 15.99 -21.70
CA ARG A 204 -3.78 16.18 -22.45
C ARG A 204 -4.05 16.45 -23.94
N ALA A 205 -5.10 15.85 -24.49
CA ALA A 205 -5.53 16.05 -25.86
C ALA A 205 -6.34 17.35 -26.08
N GLY A 206 -6.67 18.10 -25.01
CA GLY A 206 -7.50 19.29 -25.10
C GLY A 206 -8.98 19.02 -25.42
N THR A 207 -9.44 17.78 -25.29
CA THR A 207 -10.79 17.32 -25.67
C THR A 207 -11.63 16.87 -24.46
N LEU A 208 -11.19 17.21 -23.25
CA LEU A 208 -11.98 16.94 -22.04
C LEU A 208 -13.26 17.80 -22.08
N PRO A 209 -14.46 17.21 -21.97
CA PRO A 209 -15.69 17.99 -21.93
C PRO A 209 -15.75 18.86 -20.67
N GLU A 210 -16.39 20.03 -20.80
CA GLU A 210 -16.71 20.87 -19.66
C GLU A 210 -17.61 20.12 -18.65
N PRO A 211 -17.45 20.35 -17.34
CA PRO A 211 -18.27 19.70 -16.33
C PRO A 211 -19.76 20.03 -16.54
N ALA A 212 -20.58 19.01 -16.75
CA ALA A 212 -22.02 19.15 -16.94
C ALA A 212 -22.74 19.80 -15.74
N GLU A 213 -22.16 19.71 -14.55
CA GLU A 213 -22.63 20.37 -13.34
C GLU A 213 -21.47 20.75 -12.41
N ARG A 214 -21.66 21.79 -11.60
CA ARG A 214 -20.73 22.11 -10.51
C ARG A 214 -21.08 21.29 -9.28
N ILE A 215 -20.13 20.48 -8.81
CA ILE A 215 -20.33 19.67 -7.61
C ILE A 215 -19.75 20.34 -6.36
N ARG A 216 -20.36 20.06 -5.20
CA ARG A 216 -19.76 20.31 -3.88
C ARG A 216 -19.42 18.98 -3.24
N LEU A 217 -18.14 18.75 -2.96
CA LEU A 217 -17.71 17.54 -2.27
C LEU A 217 -18.16 17.54 -0.79
N PRO A 218 -18.45 16.37 -0.21
CA PRO A 218 -18.76 16.25 1.21
C PRO A 218 -17.65 16.86 2.07
N ARG A 219 -18.03 17.69 3.06
CA ARG A 219 -17.07 18.23 4.03
C ARG A 219 -16.66 17.09 4.97
N ILE A 220 -15.37 16.81 5.01
CA ILE A 220 -14.82 15.78 5.92
C ILE A 220 -14.29 16.47 7.17
N PRO A 221 -14.89 16.24 8.35
CA PRO A 221 -14.41 16.80 9.60
C PRO A 221 -12.94 16.44 9.82
N ARG A 222 -12.12 17.42 10.17
CA ARG A 222 -10.77 17.14 10.67
C ARG A 222 -10.92 16.50 12.05
N ARG A 223 -10.34 15.30 12.26
CA ARG A 223 -10.22 14.74 13.62
C ARG A 223 -9.51 15.78 14.49
N ARG A 224 -10.18 16.22 15.58
CA ARG A 224 -9.54 17.04 16.62
C ARG A 224 -8.38 16.22 17.19
N ARG A 225 -7.18 16.78 17.14
CA ARG A 225 -5.99 16.19 17.78
C ARG A 225 -6.22 16.31 19.28
N VAL A 226 -6.47 15.21 19.98
CA VAL A 226 -6.56 15.23 21.44
C VAL A 226 -5.16 15.58 21.95
N ALA A 227 -5.03 16.75 22.57
CA ALA A 227 -3.79 17.14 23.22
C ALA A 227 -3.51 16.13 24.33
N ARG A 228 -2.38 15.41 24.25
CA ARG A 228 -1.86 14.64 25.37
C ARG A 228 -1.43 15.62 26.45
N THR A 229 -2.30 15.87 27.43
CA THR A 229 -1.93 16.61 28.65
C THR A 229 -1.00 15.72 29.46
N SER A 230 0.31 15.87 29.27
CA SER A 230 1.33 15.30 30.14
C SER A 230 1.32 16.05 31.47
N ARG A 231 0.44 15.65 32.39
CA ARG A 231 0.44 16.11 33.78
C ARG A 231 1.71 15.58 34.47
N ARG A 232 2.77 16.41 34.49
CA ARG A 232 3.94 16.21 35.35
C ARG A 232 3.47 16.19 36.81
N LEU A 233 3.51 15.02 37.44
CA LEU A 233 3.47 14.89 38.90
C LEU A 233 4.80 15.45 39.44
N ARG A 234 4.81 16.71 39.87
CA ARG A 234 5.81 17.22 40.82
C ARG A 234 5.41 16.69 42.20
N ALA A 235 6.04 15.61 42.64
CA ALA A 235 6.01 15.21 44.04
C ALA A 235 6.85 16.21 44.85
N GLY A 236 6.17 17.06 45.63
CA GLY A 236 6.81 17.84 46.68
C GLY A 236 7.19 16.93 47.83
N LYS A 237 8.49 16.78 48.10
CA LYS A 237 8.97 16.30 49.40
C LYS A 237 9.16 17.52 50.30
N ALA A 238 8.12 17.81 51.08
CA ALA A 238 8.22 18.70 52.23
C ALA A 238 9.12 18.05 53.29
N ARG A 239 10.06 18.84 53.80
CA ARG A 239 10.89 18.57 54.98
C ARG A 239 10.01 18.34 56.20
N ALA A 240 10.21 17.23 56.90
CA ALA A 240 9.89 17.13 58.32
C ALA A 240 11.20 17.10 59.12
N ARG A 241 11.38 18.14 59.95
CA ARG A 241 12.43 18.26 60.95
C ARG A 241 12.10 17.34 62.13
N ALA A 242 13.08 16.56 62.60
CA ALA A 242 13.12 16.05 63.97
C ALA A 242 14.44 16.50 64.62
N LYS A 243 14.34 17.01 65.85
CA LYS A 243 15.39 17.64 66.67
C LYS A 243 16.42 16.62 67.21
N PRO A 244 17.61 17.07 67.65
CA PRO A 244 18.73 16.22 68.04
C PRO A 244 18.65 15.80 69.52
N ALA A 245 19.16 14.60 69.83
CA ALA A 245 19.55 14.21 71.18
C ALA A 245 21.01 13.72 71.18
N THR A 246 21.74 14.17 72.18
CA THR A 246 23.19 14.15 72.33
C THR A 246 23.76 12.82 72.86
N ARG A 247 24.83 12.37 72.19
CA ARG A 247 26.15 11.92 72.72
C ARG A 247 26.24 10.68 73.62
N LYS A 248 26.97 9.65 73.14
CA LYS A 248 28.12 9.05 73.85
C LYS A 248 29.07 8.33 72.89
N SER A 249 30.35 8.45 73.21
CA SER A 249 31.56 8.05 72.46
C SER A 249 32.01 6.62 72.76
N THR A 250 32.69 5.97 71.80
CA THR A 250 33.95 5.20 71.93
C THR A 250 34.41 4.79 70.52
N LYS A 251 35.49 5.36 69.96
CA LYS A 251 36.92 4.94 69.98
C LYS A 251 37.23 3.64 69.20
N GLY A 252 38.19 3.75 68.26
CA GLY A 252 38.93 2.65 67.58
C GLY A 252 38.92 2.81 66.04
N ALA A 253 39.88 3.51 65.40
CA ALA A 253 41.15 2.99 64.83
C ALA A 253 40.93 1.94 63.72
N ALA A 254 41.58 1.89 62.55
CA ALA A 254 42.54 2.68 61.80
C ALA A 254 42.44 2.17 60.32
N ALA A 255 42.69 2.99 59.29
CA ALA A 255 43.78 2.85 58.29
C ALA A 255 44.03 1.41 57.76
N SER A 256 44.25 1.08 56.48
CA SER A 256 44.64 1.82 55.28
C SER A 256 44.63 0.82 54.10
N SER A 257 44.49 1.33 52.87
CA SER A 257 45.13 0.89 51.61
C SER A 257 45.32 -0.61 51.29
N ALA A 258 44.84 -1.03 50.11
CA ALA A 258 45.74 -1.36 48.99
C ALA A 258 44.94 -1.79 47.74
N ARG A 259 45.24 -1.10 46.64
CA ARG A 259 45.07 -1.53 45.23
C ARG A 259 46.48 -1.88 44.72
N PRO A 260 46.67 -2.33 43.47
CA PRO A 260 46.32 -3.60 42.82
C PRO A 260 47.60 -4.40 42.43
N ARG A 261 47.48 -5.62 41.87
CA ARG A 261 48.55 -6.21 41.07
C ARG A 261 48.04 -6.87 39.77
N ARG A 262 48.71 -6.47 38.68
CA ARG A 262 48.74 -7.09 37.36
C ARG A 262 49.66 -8.32 37.35
N SER A 263 49.32 -9.32 36.54
CA SER A 263 50.21 -10.16 35.72
C SER A 263 49.29 -10.94 34.78
N GLY A 264 49.42 -10.95 33.45
CA GLY A 264 50.62 -11.14 32.65
C GLY A 264 50.67 -12.62 32.22
N GLY A 265 50.50 -12.91 30.93
CA GLY A 265 50.64 -14.27 30.41
C GLY A 265 50.19 -14.41 28.95
N ARG A 266 51.14 -14.65 28.06
CA ARG A 266 51.07 -14.74 26.59
C ARG A 266 51.40 -16.19 26.19
N THR A 267 51.20 -16.51 24.91
CA THR A 267 51.59 -17.73 24.14
C THR A 267 50.56 -18.87 24.16
N ARG A 268 50.29 -19.58 23.06
CA ARG A 268 50.91 -19.67 21.73
C ARG A 268 49.85 -20.04 20.70
#